data_AF-A0A3C0GAJ5-F1
#
_entry.id   AF-A0A3C0GAJ5-F1
#
_cell.length_a   1.000
_cell.length_b   1.000
_cell.length_c   1.000
_cell.angle_alpha   90.00
_cell.angle_beta   90.00
_cell.angle_gamma   90.00
#
_symmetry.space_group_name_H-M   'P 1'
#
loop_
_entity.id
_entity.type
_entity.pdbx_description
1 polymer ?
#
loop_
_entity_poly.entity_id
_entity_poly.type
_entity_poly.pdbx_seq_one_letter_code
_entity_poly.pdbx_strand_id
1 'polypeptide(L)'
;MAGILDNKSRVLDIIITREGKRQMASGKLVPRFISFSDSKSFYEFDPVSGSSDASERVYFESFSQQKDSVIFESDDSGQLIRYDGGPLTINREALFTKILTGTNQGLVKQVSGSSEFSSIANDLLSGSLENFNKLDLIGDEQDFEDEELRLDTESISFMITQTTPLKSSDKTSAYIDEIEPLFLDKRLSHAINFAYLPPSTERKIPGRERSMRRRLGEYPDIRQSRRPYSFMDIINDLGGNTKRVNGKVVKQRNPQKTKKTIQLVNTSRQSNMIFQIFESNNENGTIKKLDVINAGPYRTPRNSNRDNAEVYFAGKIFLTKSGLPTFVNIFTIIID
;
A
#
# COMPACT_ATOMS: atom_id res chain seq x y z
N MET A 1 -32.33 8.09 -19.57
CA MET A 1 -31.18 7.26 -19.94
C MET A 1 -31.65 6.11 -20.83
N ALA A 2 -31.74 6.33 -22.14
CA ALA A 2 -31.87 5.24 -23.11
C ALA A 2 -30.47 4.62 -23.24
N GLY A 3 -30.25 3.51 -22.55
CA GLY A 3 -28.96 2.82 -22.55
C GLY A 3 -28.67 2.27 -23.95
N ILE A 4 -27.51 2.64 -24.49
CA ILE A 4 -27.02 2.20 -25.80
C ILE A 4 -26.67 0.70 -25.84
N LEU A 5 -26.98 -0.07 -24.79
CA LEU A 5 -26.55 -1.46 -24.60
C LEU A 5 -27.63 -2.30 -23.87
N ASP A 6 -28.00 -3.44 -24.46
CA ASP A 6 -28.84 -4.47 -23.83
C ASP A 6 -28.07 -5.20 -22.72
N ASN A 7 -28.66 -5.31 -21.53
CA ASN A 7 -28.00 -5.84 -20.33
C ASN A 7 -27.74 -7.36 -20.37
N LYS A 8 -28.38 -8.10 -21.28
CA LYS A 8 -28.37 -9.58 -21.26
C LYS A 8 -27.49 -10.25 -22.32
N SER A 9 -26.92 -9.48 -23.24
CA SER A 9 -26.13 -10.00 -24.39
C SER A 9 -24.65 -9.57 -24.34
N ARG A 10 -24.17 -9.10 -23.19
CA ARG A 10 -22.82 -8.54 -23.02
C ARG A 10 -21.73 -9.61 -23.20
N VAL A 11 -20.99 -9.52 -24.31
CA VAL A 11 -19.67 -10.12 -24.45
C VAL A 11 -18.66 -8.98 -24.44
N LEU A 12 -17.74 -9.00 -23.49
CA LEU A 12 -16.63 -8.06 -23.43
C LEU A 12 -15.37 -8.79 -23.91
N ASP A 13 -14.85 -8.35 -25.05
CA ASP A 13 -13.54 -8.78 -25.49
C ASP A 13 -12.48 -8.00 -24.73
N ILE A 14 -11.60 -8.71 -24.03
CA ILE A 14 -10.57 -8.13 -23.17
C ILE A 14 -9.21 -8.52 -23.73
N ILE A 15 -8.36 -7.51 -23.94
CA ILE A 15 -6.94 -7.73 -24.24
C ILE A 15 -6.16 -7.57 -22.95
N ILE A 16 -5.37 -8.59 -22.60
CA ILE A 16 -4.48 -8.52 -21.44
C ILE A 16 -3.22 -7.74 -21.84
N THR A 17 -2.98 -6.63 -21.14
CA THR A 17 -1.78 -5.79 -21.34
C THR A 17 -0.50 -6.56 -21.00
N ARG A 18 0.65 -6.02 -21.39
CA ARG A 18 1.96 -6.60 -21.03
C ARG A 18 2.12 -6.76 -19.52
N GLU A 19 1.70 -5.76 -18.75
CA GLU A 19 1.70 -5.84 -17.28
C GLU A 19 0.72 -6.90 -16.76
N GLY A 20 -0.48 -6.95 -17.33
CA GLY A 20 -1.44 -8.01 -16.99
C GLY A 20 -0.89 -9.42 -17.27
N LYS A 21 -0.20 -9.62 -18.41
CA LYS A 21 0.45 -10.89 -18.74
C LYS A 21 1.55 -11.24 -17.75
N ARG A 22 2.36 -10.26 -17.32
CA ARG A 22 3.40 -10.43 -16.29
C ARG A 22 2.78 -10.84 -14.95
N GLN A 23 1.76 -10.13 -14.49
CA GLN A 23 1.05 -10.45 -13.25
C GLN A 23 0.39 -11.83 -13.33
N MET A 24 -0.21 -12.18 -14.47
CA MET A 24 -0.81 -13.50 -14.71
C MET A 24 0.24 -14.61 -14.66
N ALA A 25 1.40 -14.42 -15.29
CA ALA A 25 2.51 -15.38 -15.25
C ALA A 25 3.02 -15.61 -13.80
N SER A 26 2.95 -14.58 -12.95
CA SER A 26 3.29 -14.70 -11.52
C SER A 26 2.16 -15.24 -10.65
N GLY A 27 0.96 -15.48 -11.20
CA GLY A 27 -0.22 -15.89 -10.44
C GLY A 27 -0.80 -14.80 -9.52
N LYS A 28 -0.40 -13.54 -9.71
CA LYS A 28 -0.80 -12.39 -8.87
C LYS A 28 -1.90 -11.53 -9.49
N LEU A 29 -2.37 -11.85 -10.70
CA LEU A 29 -3.44 -11.08 -11.36
C LEU A 29 -4.77 -11.32 -10.65
N VAL A 30 -5.25 -10.29 -9.94
CA VAL A 30 -6.56 -10.29 -9.28
C VAL A 30 -7.34 -9.05 -9.72
N PRO A 31 -8.34 -9.19 -10.60
CA PRO A 31 -9.19 -8.06 -11.00
C PRO A 31 -10.01 -7.59 -9.80
N ARG A 32 -9.86 -6.31 -9.41
CA ARG A 32 -10.60 -5.68 -8.30
C ARG A 32 -11.51 -4.55 -8.74
N PHE A 33 -11.07 -3.79 -9.73
CA PHE A 33 -11.75 -2.61 -10.23
C PHE A 33 -11.81 -2.67 -11.75
N ILE A 34 -12.87 -2.09 -12.30
CA ILE A 34 -13.04 -1.90 -13.74
C ILE A 34 -13.35 -0.42 -13.92
N SER A 35 -12.59 0.22 -14.80
CA SER A 35 -12.76 1.62 -15.18
C SER A 35 -12.82 1.70 -16.70
N PHE A 36 -13.52 2.70 -17.21
CA PHE A 36 -13.65 2.94 -18.65
C PHE A 36 -12.83 4.16 -19.04
N SER A 37 -12.22 4.14 -20.21
CA SER A 37 -11.49 5.25 -20.80
C SER A 37 -12.05 5.53 -22.19
N ASP A 38 -12.17 6.80 -22.54
CA ASP A 38 -12.53 7.27 -23.87
C ASP A 38 -11.33 7.83 -24.66
N SER A 39 -10.09 7.59 -24.20
CA SER A 39 -8.86 8.08 -24.85
C SER A 39 -8.71 7.77 -26.34
N LYS A 40 -9.42 6.75 -26.83
CA LYS A 40 -9.42 6.32 -28.24
C LYS A 40 -10.81 6.42 -28.88
N SER A 41 -11.77 7.01 -28.18
CA SER A 41 -13.10 7.29 -28.68
C SER A 41 -13.07 8.60 -29.47
N PHE A 42 -13.82 8.63 -30.56
CA PHE A 42 -13.98 9.83 -31.37
C PHE A 42 -15.44 10.26 -31.33
N TYR A 43 -15.67 11.50 -30.91
CA TYR A 43 -17.00 12.09 -30.82
C TYR A 43 -17.18 13.08 -31.97
N GLU A 44 -18.10 12.80 -32.87
CA GLU A 44 -18.49 13.71 -33.95
C GLU A 44 -20.01 13.87 -33.96
N PHE A 45 -20.43 15.13 -33.94
CA PHE A 45 -21.82 15.50 -33.97
C PHE A 45 -22.31 15.58 -35.41
N ASP A 46 -23.34 14.79 -35.75
CA ASP A 46 -24.10 14.93 -36.98
C ASP A 46 -25.50 15.48 -36.65
N PRO A 47 -25.89 16.66 -37.15
CA PRO A 47 -27.20 17.26 -36.87
C PRO A 47 -28.40 16.46 -37.42
N VAL A 48 -28.19 15.54 -38.37
CA VAL A 48 -29.28 14.76 -38.98
C VAL A 48 -29.49 13.42 -38.27
N SER A 49 -28.42 12.66 -38.07
CA SER A 49 -28.49 11.31 -37.48
C SER A 49 -28.16 11.26 -36.00
N GLY A 50 -27.58 12.32 -35.44
CA GLY A 50 -27.06 12.36 -34.06
C GLY A 50 -25.69 11.69 -33.89
N SER A 51 -25.18 10.95 -34.88
CA SER A 51 -23.86 10.32 -34.86
C SER A 51 -23.36 9.99 -36.26
N SER A 52 -22.15 10.41 -36.60
CA SER A 52 -21.44 10.04 -37.82
C SER A 52 -21.26 8.51 -38.00
N ASP A 53 -21.38 8.00 -39.23
CA ASP A 53 -21.03 6.60 -39.55
C ASP A 53 -19.54 6.31 -39.26
N ALA A 54 -19.28 5.20 -38.57
CA ALA A 54 -17.96 4.75 -38.18
C ALA A 54 -17.32 3.77 -39.19
N SER A 55 -18.06 3.30 -40.19
CA SER A 55 -17.65 2.23 -41.10
C SER A 55 -16.41 2.56 -41.94
N GLU A 56 -16.20 3.83 -42.26
CA GLU A 56 -15.05 4.30 -43.05
C GLU A 56 -13.80 4.57 -42.20
N ARG A 57 -13.89 4.43 -40.87
CA ARG A 57 -12.81 4.77 -39.96
C ARG A 57 -11.89 3.58 -39.71
N VAL A 58 -10.59 3.85 -39.76
CA VAL A 58 -9.56 2.88 -39.39
C VAL A 58 -9.36 2.91 -37.88
N TYR A 59 -9.79 1.86 -37.20
CA TYR A 59 -9.56 1.65 -35.78
C TYR A 59 -8.34 0.75 -35.56
N PHE A 60 -7.44 1.17 -34.68
CA PHE A 60 -6.36 0.31 -34.20
C PHE A 60 -6.81 -0.48 -32.97
N GLU A 61 -6.41 -1.74 -32.88
CA GLU A 61 -6.62 -2.53 -31.68
C GLU A 61 -5.91 -1.93 -30.47
N SER A 62 -6.42 -2.21 -29.27
CA SER A 62 -5.78 -1.73 -28.05
C SER A 62 -4.47 -2.49 -27.83
N PHE A 63 -3.35 -1.76 -27.90
CA PHE A 63 -2.02 -2.28 -27.60
C PHE A 63 -1.53 -1.83 -26.22
N SER A 64 -0.61 -2.60 -25.63
CA SER A 64 -0.02 -2.27 -24.32
C SER A 64 0.85 -1.02 -24.37
N GLN A 65 0.57 -0.07 -23.50
CA GLN A 65 1.31 1.19 -23.40
C GLN A 65 2.10 1.25 -22.09
N GLN A 66 3.11 2.13 -22.03
CA GLN A 66 3.88 2.36 -20.79
C GLN A 66 2.99 2.88 -19.66
N LYS A 67 1.93 3.63 -20.01
CA LYS A 67 0.92 4.15 -19.07
C LYS A 67 0.08 3.08 -18.37
N ASP A 68 0.13 1.82 -18.84
CA ASP A 68 -0.57 0.70 -18.20
C ASP A 68 0.04 0.34 -16.84
N SER A 69 1.28 0.77 -16.55
CA SER A 69 1.94 0.59 -15.26
C SER A 69 1.73 1.82 -14.37
N VAL A 70 0.70 1.78 -13.53
CA VAL A 70 0.40 2.86 -12.57
C VAL A 70 1.11 2.64 -11.24
N ILE A 71 1.26 1.39 -10.80
CA ILE A 71 1.76 1.08 -9.46
C ILE A 71 3.17 0.51 -9.56
N PHE A 72 4.09 1.08 -8.79
CA PHE A 72 5.40 0.47 -8.58
C PHE A 72 5.27 -0.87 -7.87
N GLU A 73 5.65 -1.95 -8.52
CA GLU A 73 5.71 -3.28 -7.92
C GLU A 73 7.12 -3.57 -7.41
N SER A 74 7.19 -4.31 -6.31
CA SER A 74 8.42 -4.83 -5.75
C SER A 74 8.37 -6.35 -5.67
N ASP A 75 9.54 -6.97 -5.65
CA ASP A 75 9.68 -8.35 -5.24
C ASP A 75 9.56 -8.51 -3.71
N ASP A 76 9.63 -9.76 -3.23
CA ASP A 76 9.50 -10.09 -1.81
C ASP A 76 10.68 -9.56 -0.95
N SER A 77 11.71 -8.99 -1.57
CA SER A 77 12.85 -8.34 -0.92
C SER A 77 12.75 -6.80 -0.92
N GLY A 78 11.65 -6.26 -1.43
CA GLY A 78 11.42 -4.81 -1.55
C GLY A 78 12.17 -4.16 -2.72
N GLN A 79 12.82 -4.95 -3.58
CA GLN A 79 13.47 -4.44 -4.79
C GLN A 79 12.42 -4.15 -5.85
N LEU A 80 12.53 -3.00 -6.49
CA LEU A 80 11.59 -2.59 -7.50
C LEU A 80 11.74 -3.47 -8.75
N ILE A 81 10.61 -4.04 -9.17
CA ILE A 81 10.50 -4.67 -10.47
C ILE A 81 10.65 -3.56 -11.51
N ARG A 82 11.25 -3.90 -12.65
CA ARG A 82 11.52 -2.93 -13.72
C ARG A 82 10.28 -2.10 -14.03
N TYR A 83 10.39 -0.80 -13.77
CA TYR A 83 9.46 0.21 -14.23
C TYR A 83 10.02 0.89 -15.48
N ASP A 84 9.17 1.09 -16.47
CA ASP A 84 9.53 1.69 -17.76
C ASP A 84 8.70 2.96 -17.99
N GLY A 85 9.03 4.01 -17.23
CA GLY A 85 8.37 5.31 -17.24
C GLY A 85 9.02 6.27 -18.24
N GLY A 86 9.21 5.86 -19.49
CA GLY A 86 9.83 6.70 -20.53
C GLY A 86 11.38 6.65 -20.53
N PRO A 87 12.10 7.77 -20.32
CA PRO A 87 13.56 7.82 -20.39
C PRO A 87 14.25 7.21 -19.17
N LEU A 88 13.51 6.92 -18.11
CA LEU A 88 14.03 6.36 -16.86
C LEU A 88 13.66 4.89 -16.75
N THR A 89 14.58 4.08 -16.22
CA THR A 89 14.29 2.70 -15.87
C THR A 89 14.93 2.33 -14.54
N ILE A 90 14.21 1.55 -13.75
CA ILE A 90 14.73 0.98 -12.51
C ILE A 90 15.08 -0.48 -12.79
N ASN A 91 16.19 -0.94 -12.23
CA ASN A 91 16.43 -2.36 -12.12
C ASN A 91 16.91 -2.67 -10.71
N ARG A 92 16.06 -3.37 -9.94
CA ARG A 92 16.26 -3.69 -8.53
C ARG A 92 16.30 -2.45 -7.64
N GLU A 93 17.48 -1.94 -7.37
CA GLU A 93 17.73 -0.84 -6.44
C GLU A 93 18.32 0.39 -7.12
N ALA A 94 18.90 0.22 -8.32
CA ALA A 94 19.60 1.27 -9.03
C ALA A 94 18.70 1.94 -10.07
N LEU A 95 18.82 3.27 -10.14
CA LEU A 95 18.19 4.08 -11.17
C LEU A 95 19.10 4.17 -12.39
N PHE A 96 18.49 4.09 -13.57
CA PHE A 96 19.19 4.25 -14.82
C PHE A 96 18.48 5.22 -15.75
N THR A 97 19.26 6.07 -16.43
CA THR A 97 18.81 6.93 -17.52
C THR A 97 19.10 6.27 -18.85
N LYS A 98 18.12 6.27 -19.75
CA LYS A 98 18.32 5.88 -21.15
C LYS A 98 18.87 7.09 -21.91
N ILE A 99 20.09 6.97 -22.40
CA ILE A 99 20.71 7.96 -23.27
C ILE A 99 20.45 7.51 -24.70
N LEU A 100 19.64 8.29 -25.42
CA LEU A 100 19.50 8.17 -26.86
C LEU A 100 20.78 8.71 -27.50
N THR A 101 21.69 7.81 -27.87
CA THR A 101 22.78 8.18 -28.79
C THR A 101 22.25 8.01 -30.22
N GLY A 102 22.74 8.81 -31.17
CA GLY A 102 22.25 8.83 -32.57
C GLY A 102 22.43 7.53 -33.36
N THR A 103 22.93 6.47 -32.72
CA THR A 103 22.96 5.09 -33.19
C THR A 103 21.94 4.30 -32.35
N ASN A 104 21.18 3.39 -32.97
CA ASN A 104 20.05 2.63 -32.37
C ASN A 104 20.38 1.74 -31.14
N GLN A 105 21.49 1.97 -30.44
CA GLN A 105 21.83 1.37 -29.16
C GLN A 105 21.54 2.35 -28.03
N GLY A 106 20.41 2.17 -27.35
CA GLY A 106 20.12 2.89 -26.12
C GLY A 106 21.14 2.50 -25.05
N LEU A 107 22.10 3.38 -24.78
CA LEU A 107 23.02 3.22 -23.66
C LEU A 107 22.27 3.58 -22.38
N VAL A 108 22.43 2.72 -21.37
CA VAL A 108 21.77 2.87 -20.07
C VAL A 108 22.85 3.30 -19.08
N LYS A 109 22.77 4.51 -18.53
CA LYS A 109 23.73 5.03 -17.56
C LYS A 109 23.14 4.92 -16.15
N GLN A 110 23.86 4.29 -15.24
CA GLN A 110 23.49 4.28 -13.83
C GLN A 110 23.63 5.70 -13.26
N VAL A 111 22.62 6.14 -12.53
CA VAL A 111 22.63 7.42 -11.82
C VAL A 111 23.40 7.22 -10.51
N SER A 112 24.53 7.91 -10.36
CA SER A 112 25.43 7.75 -9.21
C SER A 112 25.70 9.04 -8.43
N GLY A 113 25.29 10.20 -8.94
CA GLY A 113 25.42 11.49 -8.24
C GLY A 113 24.23 11.73 -7.30
N SER A 114 24.47 12.17 -6.07
CA SER A 114 23.41 12.35 -5.05
C SER A 114 22.34 13.37 -5.46
N SER A 115 22.73 14.50 -6.07
CA SER A 115 21.80 15.52 -6.58
C SER A 115 21.03 15.06 -7.82
N GLU A 116 21.73 14.43 -8.78
CA GLU A 116 21.12 13.84 -9.97
C GLU A 116 20.11 12.74 -9.58
N PHE A 117 20.48 11.91 -8.61
CA PHE A 117 19.64 10.85 -8.07
C PHE A 117 18.38 11.39 -7.41
N SER A 118 18.47 12.40 -6.54
CA SER A 118 17.27 12.96 -5.89
C SER A 118 16.28 13.56 -6.90
N SER A 119 16.76 14.26 -7.92
CA SER A 119 15.88 14.80 -8.98
C SER A 119 15.19 13.67 -9.74
N ILE A 120 15.97 12.70 -10.20
CA ILE A 120 15.47 11.60 -11.03
C ILE A 120 14.55 10.66 -10.24
N ALA A 121 14.82 10.46 -8.94
CA ALA A 121 13.95 9.70 -8.07
C ALA A 121 12.58 10.35 -7.93
N ASN A 122 12.51 11.69 -7.81
CA ASN A 122 11.23 12.40 -7.75
C ASN A 122 10.46 12.30 -9.08
N ASP A 123 11.13 12.49 -10.21
CA ASP A 123 10.51 12.38 -11.56
C ASP A 123 9.97 10.96 -11.82
N LEU A 124 10.72 9.95 -11.36
CA LEU A 124 10.28 8.58 -11.42
C LEU A 124 9.01 8.39 -10.58
N LEU A 125 9.03 8.83 -9.32
CA LEU A 125 7.90 8.67 -8.40
C LEU A 125 6.65 9.43 -8.85
N SER A 126 6.79 10.58 -9.53
CA SER A 126 5.67 11.28 -10.17
C SER A 126 5.16 10.55 -11.41
N GLY A 127 6.00 9.73 -12.05
CA GLY A 127 5.64 8.95 -13.23
C GLY A 127 4.42 8.03 -13.03
N SER A 128 4.18 7.51 -11.83
CA SER A 128 2.98 6.71 -11.53
C SER A 128 1.70 7.55 -11.63
N LEU A 129 1.72 8.76 -11.08
CA LEU A 129 0.62 9.72 -11.11
C LEU A 129 0.39 10.22 -12.54
N GLU A 130 1.47 10.51 -13.27
CA GLU A 130 1.36 10.84 -14.68
C GLU A 130 0.73 9.71 -15.50
N ASN A 131 1.15 8.47 -15.27
CA ASN A 131 0.58 7.31 -15.96
C ASN A 131 -0.90 7.14 -15.63
N PHE A 132 -1.29 7.33 -14.36
CA PHE A 132 -2.69 7.30 -13.95
C PHE A 132 -3.50 8.38 -14.67
N ASN A 133 -3.01 9.62 -14.71
CA ASN A 133 -3.69 10.71 -15.42
C ASN A 133 -3.79 10.44 -16.92
N LYS A 134 -2.73 9.89 -17.53
CA LYS A 134 -2.70 9.51 -18.94
C LYS A 134 -3.63 8.33 -19.28
N LEU A 135 -4.21 7.62 -18.32
CA LEU A 135 -5.21 6.60 -18.62
C LEU A 135 -6.52 7.21 -19.13
N ASP A 136 -6.73 8.52 -18.98
CA ASP A 136 -7.92 9.26 -19.43
C ASP A 136 -9.19 8.50 -19.06
N LEU A 137 -9.34 8.23 -17.76
CA LEU A 137 -10.49 7.51 -17.23
C LEU A 137 -11.72 8.42 -17.26
N ILE A 138 -12.84 7.87 -17.71
CA ILE A 138 -14.13 8.55 -17.66
C ILE A 138 -14.52 8.70 -16.19
N GLY A 139 -14.70 9.95 -15.77
CA GLY A 139 -15.19 10.32 -14.45
C GLY A 139 -16.62 10.87 -14.52
N ASP A 140 -17.29 10.91 -13.37
CA ASP A 140 -18.57 11.59 -13.24
C ASP A 140 -18.32 13.11 -13.10
N GLU A 141 -19.08 13.92 -13.84
CA GLU A 141 -19.13 15.36 -13.61
C GLU A 141 -19.89 15.61 -12.30
N GLN A 142 -19.19 16.07 -11.26
CA GLN A 142 -19.84 16.50 -10.02
C GLN A 142 -20.23 17.97 -10.15
N ASP A 143 -21.52 18.28 -9.96
CA ASP A 143 -22.09 19.64 -9.97
C ASP A 143 -21.56 20.55 -8.83
N PHE A 144 -20.71 20.03 -7.94
CA PHE A 144 -20.11 20.77 -6.85
C PHE A 144 -18.60 20.86 -7.06
N GLU A 145 -18.03 22.05 -6.89
CA GLU A 145 -16.57 22.24 -6.86
C GLU A 145 -16.00 21.43 -5.69
N ASP A 146 -15.48 20.24 -5.98
CA ASP A 146 -14.63 19.52 -5.04
C ASP A 146 -13.36 20.35 -4.83
N GLU A 147 -13.07 20.71 -3.58
CA GLU A 147 -11.83 21.41 -3.26
C GLU A 147 -10.63 20.49 -3.50
N GLU A 148 -9.60 21.01 -4.16
CA GLU A 148 -8.33 20.30 -4.35
C GLU A 148 -7.76 19.86 -2.99
N LEU A 149 -7.24 18.62 -2.94
CA LEU A 149 -6.65 18.06 -1.73
C LEU A 149 -5.46 18.93 -1.29
N ARG A 150 -5.60 19.61 -0.15
CA ARG A 150 -4.54 20.46 0.40
C ARG A 150 -4.05 19.93 1.73
N LEU A 151 -2.74 19.73 1.84
CA LEU A 151 -2.07 19.35 3.08
C LEU A 151 -1.58 20.62 3.80
N ASP A 152 -1.54 20.57 5.14
CA ASP A 152 -0.89 21.61 5.94
C ASP A 152 0.65 21.59 5.82
N THR A 153 1.22 20.43 5.50
CA THR A 153 2.65 20.24 5.30
C THR A 153 2.95 19.16 4.25
N GLU A 154 3.92 19.42 3.39
CA GLU A 154 4.39 18.49 2.35
C GLU A 154 5.64 17.72 2.78
N SER A 155 6.39 18.22 3.78
CA SER A 155 7.65 17.64 4.21
C SER A 155 7.80 17.65 5.72
N ILE A 156 8.20 16.50 6.26
CA ILE A 156 8.38 16.28 7.69
C ILE A 156 9.77 15.75 7.95
N SER A 157 10.49 16.42 8.85
CA SER A 157 11.78 15.94 9.35
C SER A 157 11.62 15.25 10.71
N PHE A 158 12.20 14.06 10.82
CA PHE A 158 12.35 13.31 12.06
C PHE A 158 13.82 13.34 12.49
N MET A 159 14.08 13.84 13.69
CA MET A 159 15.44 13.85 14.25
C MET A 159 15.68 12.61 15.09
N ILE A 160 16.69 11.83 14.71
CA ILE A 160 17.20 10.70 15.48
C ILE A 160 18.35 11.22 16.35
N THR A 161 18.15 11.18 17.66
CA THR A 161 19.15 11.49 18.68
C THR A 161 19.51 10.22 19.44
N GLN A 162 20.51 10.28 20.33
CA GLN A 162 20.91 9.16 21.18
C GLN A 162 19.82 8.72 22.19
N THR A 163 18.79 9.55 22.41
CA THR A 163 17.73 9.29 23.41
C THR A 163 16.33 9.19 22.81
N THR A 164 16.15 9.62 21.55
CA THR A 164 14.88 9.57 20.82
C THR A 164 15.13 9.27 19.36
N PRO A 165 14.40 8.35 18.70
CA PRO A 165 13.30 7.56 19.22
C PRO A 165 13.72 6.28 19.96
N LEU A 166 15.02 5.97 19.98
CA LEU A 166 15.60 4.80 20.66
C LEU A 166 16.24 5.27 21.96
N LYS A 167 15.94 4.63 23.09
CA LYS A 167 16.67 4.90 24.33
C LYS A 167 18.03 4.22 24.30
N SER A 168 18.96 4.74 25.08
CA SER A 168 20.24 4.07 25.37
C SER A 168 20.08 2.69 26.01
N SER A 169 18.93 2.40 26.64
CA SER A 169 18.58 1.07 27.18
C SER A 169 17.96 0.12 26.15
N ASP A 170 17.52 0.63 25.00
CA ASP A 170 16.85 -0.17 23.98
C ASP A 170 17.93 -0.88 23.16
N LYS A 171 17.65 -2.12 22.73
CA LYS A 171 18.53 -2.85 21.80
C LYS A 171 18.63 -2.03 20.49
N THR A 172 19.79 -1.44 20.22
CA THR A 172 20.05 -0.68 18.98
C THR A 172 20.26 -1.58 17.78
N SER A 173 20.60 -2.84 18.02
CA SER A 173 20.70 -3.89 17.01
C SER A 173 20.01 -5.15 17.53
N ALA A 174 19.37 -5.88 16.63
CA ALA A 174 18.80 -7.18 16.90
C ALA A 174 19.10 -8.10 15.72
N TYR A 175 19.39 -9.37 16.01
CA TYR A 175 19.46 -10.38 14.97
C TYR A 175 18.04 -10.68 14.47
N ILE A 176 17.89 -10.86 13.16
CA ILE A 176 16.60 -11.17 12.53
C ILE A 176 15.97 -12.42 13.16
N ASP A 177 16.79 -13.40 13.54
CA ASP A 177 16.35 -14.64 14.19
C ASP A 177 15.82 -14.44 15.62
N GLU A 178 16.16 -13.32 16.28
CA GLU A 178 15.62 -12.97 17.62
C GLU A 178 14.28 -12.24 17.55
N ILE A 179 13.89 -11.75 16.36
CA ILE A 179 12.65 -11.02 16.16
C ILE A 179 11.54 -12.02 15.87
N GLU A 180 10.37 -11.81 16.47
CA GLU A 180 9.24 -12.71 16.29
C GLU A 180 8.77 -12.76 14.82
N PRO A 181 8.50 -13.96 14.28
CA PRO A 181 7.94 -14.12 12.95
C PRO A 181 6.60 -13.41 12.81
N LEU A 182 6.26 -13.03 11.56
CA LEU A 182 5.04 -12.32 11.21
C LEU A 182 3.77 -12.98 11.78
N PHE A 183 3.73 -14.31 11.83
CA PHE A 183 2.58 -15.08 12.30
C PHE A 183 2.34 -15.01 13.82
N LEU A 184 3.36 -14.64 14.59
CA LEU A 184 3.31 -14.53 16.05
C LEU A 184 3.23 -13.08 16.54
N ASP A 185 3.26 -12.14 15.60
CA ASP A 185 3.28 -10.72 15.85
C ASP A 185 1.99 -10.25 16.53
N LYS A 186 2.12 -9.58 17.67
CA LYS A 186 0.98 -9.01 18.38
C LYS A 186 0.18 -8.05 17.50
N ARG A 187 0.82 -7.32 16.58
CA ARG A 187 0.19 -6.28 15.75
C ARG A 187 -0.87 -6.82 14.79
N LEU A 188 -0.83 -8.11 14.51
CA LEU A 188 -1.79 -8.79 13.63
C LEU A 188 -2.73 -9.72 14.41
N SER A 189 -2.60 -9.79 15.75
CA SER A 189 -3.35 -10.71 16.60
C SER A 189 -4.87 -10.53 16.58
N HIS A 190 -5.37 -9.37 16.12
CA HIS A 190 -6.79 -9.08 15.95
C HIS A 190 -7.34 -9.57 14.61
N ALA A 191 -6.49 -9.80 13.61
CA ALA A 191 -6.90 -10.31 12.31
C ALA A 191 -7.24 -11.81 12.40
N ILE A 192 -8.31 -12.21 11.74
CA ILE A 192 -8.85 -13.58 11.80
C ILE A 192 -7.81 -14.62 11.35
N ASN A 193 -7.00 -14.29 10.34
CA ASN A 193 -5.97 -15.17 9.79
C ASN A 193 -4.81 -15.44 10.77
N PHE A 194 -4.69 -14.65 11.83
CA PHE A 194 -3.67 -14.78 12.88
C PHE A 194 -4.29 -15.16 14.23
N ALA A 195 -5.59 -15.50 14.23
CA ALA A 195 -6.26 -15.99 15.41
C ALA A 195 -5.70 -17.37 15.81
N TYR A 196 -5.28 -17.48 17.06
CA TYR A 196 -4.87 -18.76 17.60
C TYR A 196 -6.08 -19.67 17.80
N LEU A 197 -6.15 -20.74 17.01
CA LEU A 197 -7.23 -21.72 17.04
C LEU A 197 -6.66 -23.11 17.35
N PRO A 198 -6.66 -23.55 18.63
CA PRO A 198 -6.21 -24.89 18.96
C PRO A 198 -7.17 -25.93 18.35
N PRO A 199 -6.66 -27.07 17.85
CA PRO A 199 -7.49 -28.07 17.20
C PRO A 199 -8.54 -28.62 18.16
N SER A 200 -9.77 -28.73 17.67
CA SER A 200 -10.91 -29.24 18.43
C SER A 200 -11.66 -30.30 17.63
N THR A 201 -12.16 -31.30 18.31
CA THR A 201 -13.02 -32.34 17.74
C THR A 201 -14.46 -32.06 18.10
N GLU A 202 -15.35 -32.17 17.13
CA GLU A 202 -16.79 -32.18 17.37
C GLU A 202 -17.29 -33.62 17.48
N ARG A 203 -17.79 -34.01 18.64
CA ARG A 203 -18.50 -35.28 18.81
C ARG A 203 -20.00 -34.99 18.80
N LYS A 204 -20.71 -35.51 17.80
CA LYS A 204 -22.18 -35.57 17.81
C LYS A 204 -22.61 -36.62 18.84
N ILE A 205 -23.35 -36.19 19.86
CA ILE A 205 -23.92 -37.10 20.86
C ILE A 205 -25.30 -37.50 20.33
N PRO A 206 -25.60 -38.81 20.17
CA PRO A 206 -26.93 -39.25 19.76
C PRO A 206 -27.99 -38.68 20.72
N GLY A 207 -29.02 -38.01 20.18
CA GLY A 207 -30.11 -37.41 20.96
C GLY A 207 -29.90 -35.98 21.45
N ARG A 208 -28.81 -35.28 21.08
CA ARG A 208 -28.65 -33.83 21.31
C ARG A 208 -28.37 -33.10 20.00
N GLU A 209 -29.08 -31.99 19.76
CA GLU A 209 -28.89 -31.14 18.57
C GLU A 209 -27.53 -30.43 18.54
N ARG A 210 -26.89 -30.22 19.70
CA ARG A 210 -25.61 -29.51 19.80
C ARG A 210 -24.44 -30.48 19.96
N SER A 211 -23.46 -30.39 19.05
CA SER A 211 -22.17 -31.07 19.15
C SER A 211 -21.35 -30.53 20.33
N MET A 212 -20.71 -31.42 21.08
CA MET A 212 -19.76 -31.03 22.12
C MET A 212 -18.38 -30.85 21.49
N ARG A 213 -17.85 -29.62 21.52
CA ARG A 213 -16.47 -29.31 21.11
C ARG A 213 -15.53 -29.65 22.25
N ARG A 214 -14.66 -30.64 22.04
CA ARG A 214 -13.55 -30.96 22.97
C ARG A 214 -12.24 -30.61 22.29
N ARG A 215 -11.34 -29.89 22.97
CA ARG A 215 -9.98 -29.67 22.47
C ARG A 215 -9.26 -31.01 22.37
N LEU A 216 -8.50 -31.21 21.28
CA LEU A 216 -7.78 -32.47 21.05
C LEU A 216 -6.64 -32.66 22.06
N GLY A 217 -6.16 -31.57 22.67
CA GLY A 217 -5.10 -31.56 23.67
C GLY A 217 -4.87 -30.15 24.22
N GLU A 218 -3.85 -30.02 25.05
CA GLU A 218 -3.36 -28.71 25.50
C GLU A 218 -2.31 -28.20 24.52
N TYR A 219 -2.68 -27.15 23.79
CA TYR A 219 -1.78 -26.47 22.87
C TYR A 219 -1.42 -25.13 23.49
N PRO A 220 -0.13 -24.86 23.75
CA PRO A 220 0.31 -23.58 24.29
C PRO A 220 0.16 -22.48 23.25
N ASP A 221 -0.43 -21.35 23.65
CA ASP A 221 -0.44 -20.13 22.82
C ASP A 221 0.94 -19.47 22.89
N ILE A 222 1.70 -19.58 21.81
CA ILE A 222 3.07 -19.07 21.65
C ILE A 222 3.12 -17.64 21.08
N ARG A 223 1.96 -17.00 20.85
CA ARG A 223 1.91 -15.62 20.36
C ARG A 223 2.48 -14.65 21.39
N GLN A 224 2.99 -13.53 20.90
CA GLN A 224 3.54 -12.46 21.73
C GLN A 224 2.48 -11.86 22.69
N SER A 225 1.20 -11.86 22.29
CA SER A 225 0.08 -11.45 23.13
C SER A 225 -1.11 -12.41 22.97
N ARG A 226 -1.69 -12.81 24.11
CA ARG A 226 -2.92 -13.62 24.15
C ARG A 226 -4.18 -12.81 23.86
N ARG A 227 -4.15 -11.51 24.16
CA ARG A 227 -5.26 -10.60 23.87
C ARG A 227 -5.07 -9.93 22.51
N PRO A 228 -6.16 -9.66 21.76
CA PRO A 228 -6.10 -8.84 20.57
C PRO A 228 -5.45 -7.50 20.86
N TYR A 229 -4.55 -7.09 19.99
CA TYR A 229 -3.88 -5.80 20.06
C TYR A 229 -4.91 -4.69 19.84
N SER A 230 -4.94 -3.73 20.75
CA SER A 230 -5.94 -2.64 20.74
C SER A 230 -5.32 -1.32 20.31
N PHE A 231 -6.17 -0.34 19.96
CA PHE A 231 -5.71 1.01 19.62
C PHE A 231 -4.85 1.63 20.73
N MET A 232 -5.22 1.37 21.99
CA MET A 232 -4.47 1.87 23.12
C MET A 232 -3.07 1.26 23.21
N ASP A 233 -2.92 -0.01 22.82
CA ASP A 233 -1.62 -0.68 22.79
C ASP A 233 -0.73 -0.09 21.69
N ILE A 234 -1.29 0.25 20.52
CA ILE A 234 -0.58 0.98 19.46
C ILE A 234 -0.09 2.32 19.98
N ILE A 235 -0.99 3.11 20.56
CA ILE A 235 -0.65 4.43 21.08
C ILE A 235 0.44 4.28 22.15
N ASN A 236 0.31 3.35 23.08
CA ASN A 236 1.33 3.08 24.10
C ASN A 236 2.69 2.69 23.50
N ASP A 237 2.72 1.81 22.48
CA ASP A 237 3.95 1.40 21.79
C ASP A 237 4.59 2.55 20.98
N LEU A 238 3.80 3.55 20.58
CA LEU A 238 4.26 4.78 19.95
C LEU A 238 4.72 5.84 20.98
N GLY A 239 4.78 5.51 22.26
CA GLY A 239 5.13 6.46 23.33
C GLY A 239 3.92 7.19 23.91
N GLY A 240 2.73 6.64 23.70
CA GLY A 240 1.46 7.07 24.29
C GLY A 240 1.49 6.91 25.80
N ASN A 241 1.56 8.05 26.46
CA ASN A 241 1.80 8.19 27.88
C ASN A 241 0.57 7.81 28.72
N THR A 242 0.37 6.52 29.01
CA THR A 242 -0.45 6.11 30.16
C THR A 242 0.18 4.94 30.92
N LYS A 243 0.84 5.21 32.05
CA LYS A 243 1.11 4.19 33.06
C LYS A 243 -0.04 4.17 34.05
N ARG A 244 -0.61 3.00 34.35
CA ARG A 244 -1.47 2.83 35.52
C ARG A 244 -0.60 2.71 36.75
N VAL A 245 -0.60 3.72 37.62
CA VAL A 245 0.02 3.67 38.95
C VAL A 245 -1.12 3.69 39.96
N ASN A 246 -1.24 2.63 40.77
CA ASN A 246 -2.30 2.48 41.78
C ASN A 246 -3.72 2.71 41.21
N GLY A 247 -4.01 2.10 40.05
CA GLY A 247 -5.33 2.22 39.40
C GLY A 247 -5.61 3.57 38.71
N LYS A 248 -4.72 4.56 38.85
CA LYS A 248 -4.85 5.87 38.17
C LYS A 248 -3.92 5.95 36.96
N VAL A 249 -4.47 6.47 35.86
CA VAL A 249 -3.73 6.70 34.61
C VAL A 249 -2.87 7.95 34.77
N VAL A 250 -1.55 7.77 34.83
CA VAL A 250 -0.56 8.86 34.90
C VAL A 250 0.07 9.06 33.53
N LYS A 251 0.04 10.31 33.03
CA LYS A 251 0.74 10.71 31.80
C LYS A 251 2.24 10.83 32.09
N GLN A 252 3.07 9.96 31.49
CA GLN A 252 4.51 10.18 31.41
C GLN A 252 4.81 11.47 30.61
N ARG A 253 5.91 12.15 30.94
CA ARG A 253 6.21 13.51 30.45
C ARG A 253 6.79 13.57 29.03
N ASN A 254 7.42 12.50 28.52
CA ASN A 254 8.08 12.54 27.20
C ASN A 254 7.61 11.38 26.32
N PRO A 255 7.04 11.63 25.11
CA PRO A 255 6.80 10.57 24.15
C PRO A 255 8.14 9.95 23.75
N GLN A 256 8.23 8.62 23.80
CA GLN A 256 9.48 7.90 23.49
C GLN A 256 9.81 7.92 22.00
N LYS A 257 8.78 7.98 21.14
CA LYS A 257 8.94 8.06 19.69
C LYS A 257 8.43 9.40 19.17
N THR A 258 9.06 9.87 18.10
CA THR A 258 8.69 11.11 17.43
C THR A 258 7.35 10.94 16.72
N LYS A 259 6.36 11.77 17.08
CA LYS A 259 5.05 11.83 16.41
C LYS A 259 4.96 13.13 15.60
N LYS A 260 4.42 13.02 14.39
CA LYS A 260 4.07 14.15 13.54
C LYS A 260 2.64 13.92 13.02
N THR A 261 1.89 15.00 12.89
CA THR A 261 0.51 14.98 12.43
C THR A 261 0.44 15.83 11.17
N ILE A 262 -0.25 15.32 10.14
CA ILE A 262 -0.56 16.04 8.91
C ILE A 262 -2.07 16.30 8.94
N GLN A 263 -2.47 17.52 8.65
CA GLN A 263 -3.88 17.90 8.52
C GLN A 263 -4.24 18.02 7.04
N LEU A 264 -5.31 17.33 6.66
CA LEU A 264 -5.99 17.55 5.38
C LEU A 264 -6.83 18.82 5.54
N VAL A 265 -6.34 19.94 5.01
CA VAL A 265 -6.98 21.25 5.15
C VAL A 265 -8.21 21.34 4.26
N ASN A 266 -8.07 20.87 3.01
CA ASN A 266 -9.14 20.78 2.04
C ASN A 266 -9.25 19.32 1.59
N THR A 267 -10.46 18.80 1.52
CA THR A 267 -10.74 17.43 1.05
C THR A 267 -12.16 17.35 0.48
N SER A 268 -12.38 16.46 -0.49
CA SER A 268 -13.70 16.13 -1.00
C SER A 268 -14.53 15.33 0.02
N ARG A 269 -15.85 15.22 -0.24
CA ARG A 269 -16.77 14.38 0.56
C ARG A 269 -16.40 12.90 0.55
N GLN A 270 -15.77 12.45 -0.53
CA GLN A 270 -15.31 11.08 -0.72
C GLN A 270 -13.82 11.11 -1.06
N SER A 271 -12.98 10.83 -0.05
CA SER A 271 -11.54 10.78 -0.23
C SER A 271 -11.06 9.33 -0.25
N ASN A 272 -10.62 8.88 -1.43
CA ASN A 272 -9.93 7.60 -1.60
C ASN A 272 -8.44 7.88 -1.70
N MET A 273 -7.69 7.54 -0.64
CA MET A 273 -6.25 7.75 -0.60
C MET A 273 -5.51 6.49 -1.04
N ILE A 274 -4.61 6.66 -2.01
CA ILE A 274 -3.61 5.67 -2.38
C ILE A 274 -2.24 6.25 -2.05
N PHE A 275 -1.42 5.49 -1.34
CA PHE A 275 -0.05 5.90 -1.05
C PHE A 275 0.91 4.73 -1.25
N GLN A 276 2.12 5.07 -1.66
CA GLN A 276 3.24 4.14 -1.77
C GLN A 276 4.40 4.75 -1.00
N ILE A 277 5.12 3.91 -0.24
CA ILE A 277 6.19 4.38 0.64
C ILE A 277 7.51 3.84 0.11
N PHE A 278 8.45 4.73 -0.10
CA PHE A 278 9.78 4.41 -0.60
C PHE A 278 10.84 4.89 0.39
N GLU A 279 11.88 4.10 0.52
CA GLU A 279 13.12 4.48 1.16
C GLU A 279 14.11 4.86 0.04
N SER A 280 14.55 6.11 0.08
CA SER A 280 15.53 6.64 -0.87
C SER A 280 16.84 6.93 -0.12
N ASN A 281 17.94 6.35 -0.60
CA ASN A 281 19.27 6.62 -0.08
C ASN A 281 20.08 7.37 -1.14
N ASN A 282 20.24 8.68 -0.93
CA ASN A 282 20.95 9.58 -1.83
C ASN A 282 22.46 9.32 -1.90
N GLU A 283 23.07 8.73 -0.87
CA GLU A 283 24.51 8.45 -0.85
C GLU A 283 24.84 7.23 -1.72
N ASN A 284 24.00 6.19 -1.63
CA ASN A 284 24.19 4.95 -2.38
C ASN A 284 23.45 4.94 -3.73
N GLY A 285 22.62 5.95 -4.00
CA GLY A 285 21.80 6.03 -5.21
C GLY A 285 20.81 4.86 -5.30
N THR A 286 20.25 4.44 -4.18
CA THR A 286 19.31 3.30 -4.12
C THR A 286 17.92 3.70 -3.70
N ILE A 287 16.91 3.16 -4.38
CA ILE A 287 15.50 3.29 -3.99
C ILE A 287 14.91 1.91 -3.70
N LYS A 288 14.20 1.80 -2.57
CA LYS A 288 13.50 0.57 -2.16
C LYS A 288 12.06 0.89 -1.81
N LYS A 289 11.15 -0.02 -2.14
CA LYS A 289 9.76 0.10 -1.70
C LYS A 289 9.62 -0.54 -0.33
N LEU A 290 8.92 0.13 0.58
CA LEU A 290 8.57 -0.44 1.88
C LEU A 290 7.28 -1.26 1.78
N ASP A 291 7.24 -2.36 2.53
CA ASP A 291 6.05 -3.17 2.69
C ASP A 291 5.09 -2.49 3.66
N VAL A 292 3.83 -2.40 3.26
CA VAL A 292 2.77 -1.80 4.07
C VAL A 292 1.76 -2.88 4.45
N ILE A 293 1.65 -3.14 5.75
CA ILE A 293 0.61 -4.01 6.28
C ILE A 293 -0.56 -3.14 6.71
N ASN A 294 -1.70 -3.34 6.04
CA ASN A 294 -2.97 -2.81 6.49
C ASN A 294 -3.44 -3.62 7.71
N ALA A 295 -3.39 -3.00 8.89
CA ALA A 295 -3.91 -3.60 10.10
C ALA A 295 -5.42 -3.42 10.22
N GLY A 296 -6.04 -2.54 9.43
CA GLY A 296 -7.47 -2.31 9.41
C GLY A 296 -7.95 -1.38 10.52
N PRO A 297 -9.28 -1.30 10.71
CA PRO A 297 -9.89 -0.32 11.59
C PRO A 297 -9.69 -0.71 13.05
N TYR A 298 -9.23 0.26 13.83
CA TYR A 298 -9.14 0.17 15.28
C TYR A 298 -10.16 1.09 15.92
N ARG A 299 -10.94 0.54 16.85
CA ARG A 299 -11.87 1.34 17.64
C ARG A 299 -11.10 2.32 18.52
N THR A 300 -11.34 3.60 18.30
CA THR A 300 -10.73 4.69 19.05
C THR A 300 -11.46 4.91 20.38
N PRO A 301 -10.81 5.57 21.37
CA PRO A 301 -11.47 5.94 22.61
C PRO A 301 -12.61 6.93 22.34
N ARG A 302 -13.68 6.90 23.13
CA ARG A 302 -14.90 7.76 22.99
C ARG A 302 -14.69 9.27 22.85
N ASN A 303 -13.46 9.77 23.01
CA ASN A 303 -13.12 11.20 22.93
C ASN A 303 -12.46 11.60 21.60
N SER A 304 -12.34 10.69 20.62
CA SER A 304 -11.88 11.03 19.27
C SER A 304 -13.04 11.47 18.38
N ASN A 305 -12.73 12.24 17.33
CA ASN A 305 -13.72 12.75 16.39
C ASN A 305 -14.33 11.64 15.50
N ARG A 306 -13.66 10.50 15.34
CA ARG A 306 -14.16 9.32 14.65
C ARG A 306 -14.19 8.11 15.58
N ASP A 307 -15.10 7.16 15.32
CA ASP A 307 -15.26 5.90 16.08
C ASP A 307 -14.17 4.86 15.77
N ASN A 308 -13.55 4.98 14.60
CA ASN A 308 -12.50 4.08 14.12
C ASN A 308 -11.37 4.89 13.47
N ALA A 309 -10.14 4.44 13.66
CA ALA A 309 -8.97 4.92 12.93
C ALA A 309 -8.35 3.76 12.14
N GLU A 310 -7.97 4.01 10.89
CA GLU A 310 -7.29 3.04 10.04
C GLU A 310 -5.79 3.06 10.33
N VAL A 311 -5.22 1.88 10.58
CA VAL A 311 -3.80 1.76 10.99
C VAL A 311 -3.02 0.97 9.96
N TYR A 312 -1.89 1.54 9.55
CA TYR A 312 -0.95 0.92 8.62
C TYR A 312 0.44 0.83 9.26
N PHE A 313 1.10 -0.30 9.07
CA PHE A 313 2.49 -0.47 9.47
C PHE A 313 3.37 -0.53 8.22
N ALA A 314 4.35 0.36 8.12
CA ALA A 314 5.28 0.44 7.01
C ALA A 314 6.68 -0.02 7.45
N GLY A 315 7.25 -0.96 6.71
CA GLY A 315 8.47 -1.64 7.14
C GLY A 315 9.12 -2.49 6.07
N LYS A 316 9.94 -3.43 6.51
CA LYS A 316 10.67 -4.37 5.66
C LYS A 316 10.42 -5.80 6.11
N ILE A 317 10.30 -6.71 5.14
CA ILE A 317 10.23 -8.15 5.40
C ILE A 317 11.63 -8.75 5.27
N PHE A 318 11.99 -9.60 6.23
CA PHE A 318 13.21 -10.39 6.21
C PHE A 318 12.87 -11.87 6.40
N LEU A 319 13.73 -12.76 5.92
CA LEU A 319 13.63 -14.19 6.19
C LEU A 319 14.59 -14.57 7.32
N THR A 320 14.09 -15.32 8.31
CA THR A 320 14.93 -15.96 9.32
C THR A 320 15.72 -17.12 8.72
N LYS A 321 16.69 -17.67 9.46
CA LYS A 321 17.39 -18.92 9.05
C LYS A 321 16.47 -20.11 8.82
N SER A 322 15.31 -20.13 9.48
CA SER A 322 14.28 -21.16 9.29
C SER A 322 13.36 -20.89 8.10
N GLY A 323 13.59 -19.81 7.34
CA GLY A 323 12.77 -19.41 6.20
C GLY A 323 11.44 -18.78 6.58
N LEU A 324 11.24 -18.37 7.84
CA LEU A 324 10.02 -17.70 8.26
C LEU A 324 10.12 -16.19 7.98
N PRO A 325 9.06 -15.57 7.43
CA PRO A 325 9.04 -14.13 7.22
C PRO A 325 8.87 -13.38 8.55
N THR A 326 9.66 -12.34 8.71
CA THR A 326 9.68 -11.44 9.86
C THR A 326 9.54 -10.01 9.37
N PHE A 327 8.57 -9.28 9.92
CA PHE A 327 8.29 -7.90 9.52
C PHE A 327 8.81 -6.88 10.53
N VAL A 328 9.80 -6.09 10.10
CA VAL A 328 10.39 -5.02 10.89
C VAL A 328 9.71 -3.71 10.53
N ASN A 329 8.97 -3.15 11.48
CA ASN A 329 8.25 -1.89 11.29
C ASN A 329 9.11 -0.68 11.58
N ILE A 330 9.04 0.28 10.66
CA ILE A 330 9.77 1.54 10.71
C ILE A 330 8.79 2.66 11.08
N PHE A 331 7.65 2.74 10.39
CA PHE A 331 6.64 3.77 10.60
C PHE A 331 5.26 3.19 10.84
N THR A 332 4.56 3.72 11.84
CA THR A 332 3.13 3.49 12.01
C THR A 332 2.37 4.70 11.52
N ILE A 333 1.47 4.50 10.56
CA ILE A 333 0.60 5.52 9.99
C ILE A 333 -0.79 5.29 10.55
N ILE A 334 -1.40 6.36 11.06
CA ILE A 334 -2.76 6.37 11.59
C ILE A 334 -3.52 7.40 10.78
N ILE A 335 -4.54 6.94 10.06
CA ILE A 335 -5.47 7.80 9.34
C ILE A 335 -6.72 7.90 10.20
N ASP A 336 -6.92 9.08 10.80
CA ASP A 336 -8.06 9.42 11.64
C ASP A 336 -9.11 10.19 10.85
#